data_AF-A0A539DTE3-F1
#
_entry.id   AF-A0A539DTE3-F1
#
_cell.length_a   1.000
_cell.length_b   1.000
_cell.length_c   1.000
_cell.angle_alpha   90.00
_cell.angle_beta   90.00
_cell.angle_gamma   90.00
#
_symmetry.space_group_name_H-M   'P 1'
#
loop_
_entity.id
_entity.type
_entity.pdbx_description
1 polymer ?
#
loop_
_entity_poly.entity_id
_entity_poly.type
_entity_poly.pdbx_seq_one_letter_code
_entity_poly.pdbx_strand_id
1 'polypeptide(L)'
;MATKSSVRSSCAGRDRGQAVLLCALVVVVAALVSVGVTEVGAAMIDRQRAQMAADAAALAGVGGGRAAATDVARRNHATLVNFERSGSDVVVVVVAGSARATARAGDGP
;
A
#
# COMPACT_ATOMS: atom_id res chain seq x y z
N MET A 1 -5.24 27.84 71.99
CA MET A 1 -4.17 27.12 71.26
C MET A 1 -4.83 26.46 70.06
N ALA A 2 -4.76 27.11 68.89
CA ALA A 2 -5.54 26.76 67.70
C ALA A 2 -4.58 26.29 66.60
N THR A 3 -4.71 25.04 66.16
CA THR A 3 -3.92 24.51 65.03
C THR A 3 -4.82 23.73 64.07
N LYS A 4 -5.39 24.49 63.12
CA LYS A 4 -5.41 24.22 61.68
C LYS A 4 -5.85 22.81 61.22
N SER A 5 -7.17 22.66 61.01
CA SER A 5 -7.69 21.72 60.01
C SER A 5 -7.56 22.36 58.63
N SER A 6 -6.75 21.77 57.74
CA SER A 6 -6.72 22.10 56.31
C SER A 6 -6.80 20.80 55.53
N VAL A 7 -8.02 20.33 55.33
CA VAL A 7 -8.36 19.33 54.33
C VAL A 7 -8.22 20.00 52.97
N ARG A 8 -7.11 19.73 52.27
CA ARG A 8 -6.95 20.12 50.86
C ARG A 8 -7.72 19.14 49.98
N SER A 9 -8.98 19.47 49.70
CA SER A 9 -9.76 18.84 48.63
C SER A 9 -9.41 19.48 47.29
N SER A 10 -8.60 18.81 46.47
CA SER A 10 -8.40 19.15 45.06
C SER A 10 -7.80 17.96 44.28
N CYS A 11 -8.62 17.05 43.73
CA CYS A 11 -8.15 16.10 42.70
C CYS A 11 -9.17 15.73 41.60
N ALA A 12 -10.47 15.60 41.89
CA ALA A 12 -11.38 14.95 40.93
C ALA A 12 -11.61 15.69 39.58
N GLY A 13 -11.43 17.02 39.53
CA GLY A 13 -11.63 17.81 38.29
C GLY A 13 -10.40 17.86 37.38
N ARG A 14 -9.19 17.76 37.95
CA ARG A 14 -7.93 17.84 37.20
C ARG A 14 -7.67 16.55 36.43
N ASP A 15 -7.98 15.40 37.04
CA ASP A 15 -7.84 14.09 36.40
C ASP A 15 -8.81 13.91 35.24
N ARG A 16 -10.06 14.39 35.35
CA ARG A 16 -11.04 14.31 34.26
C ARG A 16 -10.69 15.24 33.09
N GLY A 17 -10.25 16.47 33.36
CA GLY A 17 -9.77 17.37 32.31
C GLY A 17 -8.52 16.84 31.62
N GLN A 18 -7.58 16.29 32.38
CA GLN A 18 -6.35 15.69 31.86
C GLN A 18 -6.63 14.40 31.07
N ALA A 19 -7.54 13.55 31.54
CA ALA A 19 -7.97 12.35 30.81
C ALA A 19 -8.63 12.72 29.47
N VAL A 20 -9.52 13.73 29.46
CA VAL A 20 -10.15 14.21 28.22
C VAL A 20 -9.10 14.77 27.25
N LEU A 21 -8.14 15.56 27.74
CA LEU A 21 -7.04 16.07 26.91
C LEU A 21 -6.16 14.96 26.35
N LEU A 22 -5.83 13.95 27.17
CA LEU A 22 -5.05 12.78 26.72
C LEU A 22 -5.83 11.96 25.69
N CYS A 23 -7.12 11.69 25.92
CA CYS A 23 -7.97 11.00 24.95
C CYS A 23 -8.06 11.78 23.64
N ALA A 24 -8.25 13.10 23.70
CA ALA A 24 -8.29 13.96 22.52
C ALA A 24 -6.96 13.91 21.75
N LEU A 25 -5.83 13.97 22.45
CA LEU A 25 -4.51 13.83 21.84
C LEU A 25 -4.34 12.47 21.15
N VAL A 26 -4.74 11.38 21.80
CA VAL A 26 -4.67 10.02 21.23
C VAL A 26 -5.54 9.92 19.97
N VAL A 27 -6.75 10.49 19.97
CA VAL A 27 -7.61 10.51 18.79
C VAL A 27 -6.97 11.30 17.65
N VAL A 28 -6.37 12.47 17.94
CA VAL A 28 -5.66 13.27 16.93
C VAL A 28 -4.48 12.49 16.36
N VAL A 29 -3.66 11.86 17.21
CA VAL A 29 -2.52 11.05 16.77
C VAL A 29 -3.01 9.85 15.94
N ALA A 30 -4.05 9.14 16.37
CA ALA A 30 -4.62 8.03 15.63
C ALA A 30 -5.15 8.47 14.25
N ALA A 31 -5.83 9.61 14.17
CA ALA A 31 -6.30 10.18 12.91
C ALA A 31 -5.14 10.52 11.97
N LEU A 32 -4.07 11.14 12.48
CA LEU A 32 -2.86 11.43 11.70
C LEU A 32 -2.19 10.15 11.20
N VAL A 33 -2.08 9.12 12.04
CA VAL A 33 -1.56 7.81 11.64
C VAL A 33 -2.42 7.18 10.56
N SER A 34 -3.77 7.22 10.70
CA SER A 34 -4.67 6.69 9.67
C SER A 34 -4.48 7.40 8.32
N VAL A 35 -4.35 8.72 8.31
CA VAL A 35 -4.05 9.47 7.07
C VAL A 35 -2.70 9.04 6.48
N GLY A 36 -1.65 8.95 7.31
CA GLY A 36 -0.34 8.47 6.84
C GLY A 36 -0.38 7.06 6.23
N VAL A 37 -1.16 6.15 6.81
CA VAL A 37 -1.35 4.79 6.29
C VAL A 37 -2.07 4.79 4.94
N THR A 38 -3.02 5.70 4.71
CA THR A 38 -3.75 5.74 3.43
C THR A 38 -2.87 6.09 2.24
N GLU A 39 -1.94 7.04 2.37
CA GLU A 39 -1.04 7.40 1.28
C GLU A 39 -0.06 6.27 0.94
N VAL A 40 0.50 5.63 1.97
CA VAL A 40 1.40 4.47 1.79
C VAL A 40 0.64 3.30 1.16
N GLY A 41 -0.61 3.07 1.60
CA GLY A 41 -1.47 2.04 1.06
C GLY A 41 -1.76 2.24 -0.43
N ALA A 42 -2.05 3.48 -0.86
CA ALA A 42 -2.31 3.78 -2.27
C ALA A 42 -1.09 3.46 -3.15
N ALA A 43 0.12 3.86 -2.74
CA ALA A 43 1.35 3.57 -3.47
C ALA A 43 1.64 2.05 -3.55
N MET A 44 1.35 1.31 -2.48
CA MET A 44 1.47 -0.15 -2.47
C MET A 44 0.47 -0.82 -3.43
N ILE A 45 -0.78 -0.36 -3.45
CA ILE A 45 -1.83 -0.89 -4.33
C ILE A 45 -1.46 -0.67 -5.80
N ASP A 46 -0.96 0.52 -6.17
CA ASP A 46 -0.55 0.80 -7.55
C ASP A 46 0.60 -0.11 -8.01
N ARG A 47 1.57 -0.34 -7.13
CA ARG A 47 2.66 -1.28 -7.39
C ARG A 47 2.15 -2.71 -7.54
N GLN A 48 1.21 -3.16 -6.69
CA GLN A 48 0.62 -4.48 -6.81
C GLN A 48 -0.17 -4.65 -8.11
N ARG A 49 -0.95 -3.65 -8.52
CA ARG A 49 -1.69 -3.68 -9.78
C ARG A 49 -0.76 -3.80 -10.99
N ALA A 50 0.35 -3.03 -10.99
CA ALA A 50 1.36 -3.15 -12.03
C ALA A 50 1.97 -4.57 -12.07
N GLN A 51 2.23 -5.17 -10.91
CA GLN A 51 2.77 -6.53 -10.83
C GLN A 51 1.79 -7.57 -11.35
N MET A 52 0.52 -7.53 -10.93
CA MET A 52 -0.50 -8.46 -11.43
C MET A 52 -0.67 -8.36 -12.96
N ALA A 53 -0.60 -7.15 -13.51
CA ALA A 53 -0.66 -6.93 -14.95
C ALA A 53 0.57 -7.53 -15.65
N ALA A 54 1.76 -7.43 -15.04
CA ALA A 54 3.00 -8.02 -15.55
C ALA A 54 2.89 -9.55 -15.57
N ASP A 55 2.44 -10.16 -14.47
CA ASP A 55 2.32 -11.61 -14.32
C ASP A 55 1.33 -12.18 -15.35
N ALA A 56 0.17 -11.54 -15.50
CA ALA A 56 -0.82 -11.92 -16.50
C ALA A 56 -0.29 -11.78 -17.94
N ALA A 57 0.43 -10.70 -18.24
CA ALA A 57 1.06 -10.50 -19.54
C ALA A 57 2.16 -11.53 -19.82
N ALA A 58 2.92 -11.94 -18.79
CA ALA A 58 3.98 -12.94 -18.92
C ALA A 58 3.38 -14.30 -19.29
N LEU A 59 2.37 -14.73 -18.54
CA LEU A 59 1.64 -15.98 -18.78
C LEU A 59 0.99 -16.00 -20.17
N ALA A 60 0.32 -14.91 -20.55
CA ALA A 60 -0.25 -14.78 -21.89
C ALA A 60 0.83 -14.81 -22.98
N GLY A 61 2.02 -14.28 -22.67
CA GLY A 61 3.18 -14.29 -23.54
C GLY A 61 3.75 -15.68 -23.80
N VAL A 62 3.66 -16.61 -22.83
CA VAL A 62 4.12 -18.01 -22.99
C VAL A 62 3.31 -18.74 -24.06
N GLY A 63 1.98 -18.59 -24.06
CA GLY A 63 1.10 -19.25 -25.03
C GLY A 63 0.90 -18.49 -26.34
N GLY A 64 0.77 -17.17 -26.29
CA GLY A 64 0.35 -16.33 -27.43
C GLY A 64 1.36 -15.28 -27.88
N GLY A 65 2.59 -15.30 -27.34
CA GLY A 65 3.67 -14.39 -27.73
C GLY A 65 3.38 -12.92 -27.39
N ARG A 66 4.12 -12.03 -28.06
CA ARG A 66 4.09 -10.58 -27.76
C ARG A 66 2.70 -9.96 -27.94
N ALA A 67 1.94 -10.41 -28.94
CA ALA A 67 0.60 -9.88 -29.21
C ALA A 67 -0.38 -10.20 -28.07
N ALA A 68 -0.40 -11.44 -27.58
CA ALA A 68 -1.23 -11.84 -26.44
C ALA A 68 -0.81 -11.12 -25.15
N ALA A 69 0.50 -11.02 -24.89
CA ALA A 69 1.03 -10.27 -23.76
C ALA A 69 0.60 -8.78 -23.79
N THR A 70 0.64 -8.16 -24.99
CA THR A 70 0.22 -6.77 -25.18
C THR A 70 -1.27 -6.59 -24.93
N ASP A 71 -2.10 -7.49 -25.46
CA ASP A 71 -3.55 -7.41 -25.29
C ASP A 71 -3.95 -7.60 -23.81
N VAL A 72 -3.33 -8.55 -23.13
CA VAL A 72 -3.57 -8.78 -21.69
C VAL A 72 -3.08 -7.61 -20.84
N ALA A 73 -1.90 -7.05 -21.13
CA ALA A 73 -1.42 -5.85 -20.45
C ALA A 73 -2.44 -4.70 -20.57
N ARG A 74 -2.93 -4.44 -21.80
CA ARG A 74 -3.92 -3.39 -22.08
C ARG A 74 -5.24 -3.62 -21.35
N ARG A 75 -5.74 -4.86 -21.31
CA ARG A 75 -6.94 -5.23 -20.54
C ARG A 75 -6.78 -5.00 -19.04
N ASN A 76 -5.54 -5.03 -18.54
CA ASN A 76 -5.19 -4.73 -17.15
C ASN A 76 -4.77 -3.27 -16.94
N HIS A 77 -5.13 -2.36 -17.86
CA HIS A 77 -4.77 -0.93 -17.82
C HIS A 77 -3.26 -0.68 -17.72
N ALA A 78 -2.46 -1.59 -18.27
CA ALA A 78 -1.01 -1.49 -18.33
C ALA A 78 -0.54 -1.42 -19.79
N THR A 79 0.62 -0.80 -20.00
CA THR A 79 1.28 -0.75 -21.30
C THR A 79 2.49 -1.68 -21.27
N LEU A 80 2.58 -2.58 -22.24
CA LEU A 80 3.75 -3.43 -22.43
C LEU A 80 4.91 -2.60 -23.01
N VAL A 81 5.98 -2.42 -22.24
CA VAL A 81 7.15 -1.63 -22.67
C VAL A 81 8.31 -2.50 -23.10
N ASN A 82 8.43 -3.72 -22.56
CA ASN A 82 9.43 -4.70 -23.01
C ASN A 82 8.82 -6.10 -23.08
N PHE A 83 9.27 -6.88 -24.05
CA PHE A 83 8.94 -8.28 -24.21
C PHE A 83 10.18 -9.01 -24.71
N GLU A 84 10.66 -9.94 -23.91
CA GLU A 84 11.78 -10.82 -24.23
C GLU A 84 11.31 -12.26 -24.08
N ARG A 85 11.69 -13.09 -25.05
CA ARG A 85 11.44 -14.53 -25.01
C ARG A 85 12.76 -15.26 -25.23
N SER A 86 13.07 -16.17 -24.33
CA SER A 86 14.22 -17.08 -24.42
C SER A 86 13.71 -18.52 -24.28
N GLY A 87 13.53 -19.22 -25.40
CA GLY A 87 12.94 -20.55 -25.40
C GLY A 87 11.49 -20.55 -24.90
N SER A 88 11.24 -21.27 -23.80
CA SER A 88 9.95 -21.32 -23.09
C SER A 88 9.77 -20.20 -22.06
N ASP A 89 10.84 -19.47 -21.72
CA ASP A 89 10.77 -18.33 -20.81
C ASP A 89 10.37 -17.05 -21.52
N VAL A 90 9.50 -16.29 -20.88
CA VAL A 90 9.04 -14.99 -21.30
C VAL A 90 9.23 -14.01 -20.15
N VAL A 91 9.97 -12.94 -20.41
CA VAL A 91 10.13 -11.81 -19.51
C VAL A 91 9.41 -10.61 -20.12
N VAL A 92 8.53 -10.00 -19.33
CA VAL A 92 7.79 -8.81 -19.74
C VAL A 92 7.95 -7.72 -18.72
N VAL A 93 7.97 -6.50 -19.24
CA VAL A 93 7.97 -5.29 -18.43
C VAL A 93 6.77 -4.47 -18.84
N VAL A 94 5.97 -4.08 -17.85
CA VAL A 94 4.77 -3.27 -18.04
C VAL A 94 4.84 -2.00 -17.21
N VAL A 95 4.09 -1.00 -17.63
CA VAL A 95 3.85 0.25 -16.88
C VAL A 95 2.36 0.42 -16.69
N ALA A 96 1.92 0.57 -15.44
CA ALA A 96 0.53 0.85 -15.07
C ALA A 96 0.50 2.12 -14.21
N GLY A 97 -0.09 3.21 -14.73
CA GLY A 97 -0.01 4.51 -14.09
C GLY A 97 1.43 4.98 -13.90
N SER A 98 1.83 5.25 -12.66
CA SER A 98 3.20 5.64 -12.27
C SER A 98 4.11 4.44 -11.94
N ALA A 99 3.58 3.22 -11.87
CA ALA A 99 4.31 2.04 -11.45
C ALA A 99 4.82 1.21 -12.63
N ARG A 100 6.08 0.79 -12.55
CA ARG A 100 6.72 -0.15 -13.49
C ARG A 100 6.95 -1.49 -12.80
N ALA A 101 6.59 -2.57 -13.49
CA ALA A 101 6.71 -3.93 -12.99
C ALA A 101 7.30 -4.87 -14.04
N THR A 102 7.96 -5.91 -13.57
CA THR A 102 8.59 -6.94 -14.40
C THR A 102 8.10 -8.30 -13.92
N ALA A 103 7.79 -9.19 -14.85
CA ALA A 103 7.43 -10.57 -14.56
C ALA A 103 8.10 -11.52 -15.53
N ARG A 104 8.38 -12.74 -15.05
CA ARG A 104 8.88 -13.86 -15.85
C ARG A 104 7.88 -15.00 -15.74
N ALA A 105 7.59 -15.64 -16.87
CA ALA A 105 6.80 -16.87 -16.93
C ALA A 105 7.44 -17.84 -17.91
N GLY A 106 7.51 -19.11 -17.55
CA GLY A 106 8.07 -20.17 -18.37
C GLY A 106 8.32 -21.43 -17.55
N ASP A 107 8.69 -22.50 -18.25
CA ASP A 107 9.00 -23.80 -17.64
C ASP A 107 10.51 -23.97 -17.37
N GLY A 108 11.28 -22.88 -17.45
CA GLY A 108 12.71 -22.88 -17.17
C GLY A 108 13.03 -22.93 -15.67
N PRO A 109 14.12 -23.61 -15.24
CA PRO A 109 14.57 -23.59 -13.85
C PRO A 109 15.11 -22.23 -13.39
#